data_AF-A0A150P4F9-F1
#
_entry.id   AF-A0A150P4F9-F1
#
_cell.length_a   1.000
_cell.length_b   1.000
_cell.length_c   1.000
_cell.angle_alpha   90.00
_cell.angle_beta   90.00
_cell.angle_gamma   90.00
#
_symmetry.space_group_name_H-M   'P 1'
#
loop_
_entity.id
_entity.type
_entity.pdbx_description
1 polymer ?
#
loop_
_entity_poly.entity_id
_entity_poly.type
_entity_poly.pdbx_seq_one_letter_code
_entity_poly.pdbx_strand_id
1 'polypeptide(L)'
;MRRMKGLLSLMLLAPLAIAPWMGCHAIAGIEDRTYVDPGQQEPDPDPDPDPDPEPTEVSAQCAAYCAAVMESCTGEHQAYATVATCHGVCALLEAGDPLEPVGNTVACRAHQAELAGRTGEVAVHCPPAGPGGAGVCGSDCEAYCALRAGACTAELTTQERCVAMCAGLTDAGSFDIIEDHDGDTLQCRLVHVSSATVDPDEHCKHSSLMPMEPCVEPQGSAPDCKGFCQVVMTSCSGDLAVYESMDQCLAVCAELPPGAVEDRTENTVGCRKYHAYSAMLAPTTHCPHAGPGGDGHCGSADEPETGLTGNCESYCMLLDAACGHILGESYPDPASCESECTLLPGAARDSGYSVATAEEGDALACRLLYLGRALEMGDPEACLAAIGDGPCL
;
A
#
# COMPACT_ATOMS: atom_id res chain seq x y z
N MET A 1 -52.19 17.69 -4.97
CA MET A 1 -52.92 17.14 -6.14
C MET A 1 -52.64 18.00 -7.38
N ARG A 2 -51.71 17.60 -8.26
CA ARG A 2 -51.79 17.86 -9.70
C ARG A 2 -50.83 16.90 -10.42
N ARG A 3 -51.44 16.05 -11.25
CA ARG A 3 -50.82 15.08 -12.17
C ARG A 3 -50.41 15.78 -13.46
N MET A 4 -49.40 15.24 -14.15
CA MET A 4 -49.38 14.84 -15.58
C MET A 4 -47.93 14.41 -15.90
N LYS A 5 -47.63 13.12 -16.11
CA LYS A 5 -47.79 12.29 -17.32
C LYS A 5 -47.18 12.90 -18.59
N GLY A 6 -46.11 12.25 -19.06
CA GLY A 6 -45.57 12.39 -20.42
C GLY A 6 -44.64 11.23 -20.74
N LEU A 7 -45.22 10.11 -21.22
CA LEU A 7 -44.53 9.08 -22.00
C LEU A 7 -44.20 9.65 -23.38
N LEU A 8 -43.02 9.37 -23.92
CA LEU A 8 -42.87 9.13 -25.36
C LEU A 8 -41.68 8.21 -25.66
N SER A 9 -41.98 7.03 -26.18
CA SER A 9 -41.07 6.13 -26.88
C SER A 9 -40.74 6.69 -28.27
N LEU A 10 -39.52 6.49 -28.78
CA LEU A 10 -39.34 5.92 -30.12
C LEU A 10 -37.91 5.43 -30.35
N MET A 11 -37.84 4.24 -30.94
CA MET A 11 -36.68 3.50 -31.41
C MET A 11 -35.91 4.22 -32.53
N LEU A 12 -34.61 3.98 -32.62
CA LEU A 12 -33.91 3.91 -33.90
C LEU A 12 -32.86 2.78 -33.90
N LEU A 13 -32.88 2.06 -35.01
CA LEU A 13 -32.18 0.82 -35.34
C LEU A 13 -30.80 1.09 -35.97
N ALA A 14 -29.85 0.19 -35.62
CA ALA A 14 -28.76 -0.37 -36.45
C ALA A 14 -27.58 0.56 -36.89
N PRO A 15 -26.36 0.03 -37.19
CA PRO A 15 -26.05 -1.35 -37.57
C PRO A 15 -24.85 -2.05 -36.88
N LEU A 16 -24.85 -3.37 -37.08
CA LEU A 16 -23.75 -4.32 -36.91
C LEU A 16 -22.43 -3.79 -37.49
N ALA A 17 -21.35 -3.89 -36.71
CA ALA A 17 -20.00 -4.06 -37.22
C ALA A 17 -19.43 -5.37 -36.67
N ILE A 18 -19.38 -6.38 -37.54
CA ILE A 18 -18.67 -7.63 -37.33
C ILE A 18 -17.21 -7.36 -37.70
N ALA A 19 -16.29 -7.43 -36.74
CA ALA A 19 -14.85 -7.48 -36.99
C ALA A 19 -14.27 -8.69 -36.23
N PRO A 20 -13.87 -9.77 -36.93
CA PRO A 20 -13.14 -10.86 -36.32
C PRO A 20 -11.65 -10.50 -36.30
N TRP A 21 -11.18 -9.96 -35.18
CA TRP A 21 -9.74 -9.91 -34.89
C TRP A 21 -9.34 -11.25 -34.26
N MET A 22 -9.15 -12.26 -35.11
CA MET A 22 -8.33 -13.41 -34.77
C MET A 22 -6.86 -13.01 -34.96
N GLY A 23 -6.27 -12.44 -33.90
CA GLY A 23 -4.83 -12.27 -33.77
C GLY A 23 -4.29 -13.35 -32.85
N CYS A 24 -3.74 -14.42 -33.41
CA CYS A 24 -2.91 -15.36 -32.67
C CYS A 24 -1.58 -14.66 -32.35
N HIS A 25 -1.40 -14.17 -31.11
CA HIS A 25 -0.05 -13.93 -30.60
C HIS A 25 0.48 -15.26 -30.08
N ALA A 26 1.18 -15.98 -30.96
CA ALA A 26 2.09 -17.02 -30.56
C ALA A 26 3.27 -16.35 -29.80
N ILE A 27 3.33 -16.56 -28.49
CA ILE A 27 4.59 -16.43 -27.74
C ILE A 27 5.42 -17.66 -28.12
N ALA A 28 6.29 -17.47 -29.11
CA ALA A 28 7.36 -18.39 -29.45
C ALA A 28 8.65 -17.57 -29.42
N GLY A 29 9.57 -17.89 -28.51
CA GLY A 29 10.84 -17.16 -28.43
C GLY A 29 11.55 -17.17 -27.07
N ILE A 30 11.53 -18.26 -26.30
CA ILE A 30 12.57 -18.54 -25.30
C ILE A 30 13.06 -19.98 -25.51
N GLU A 31 13.64 -20.24 -26.67
CA GLU A 31 14.59 -21.33 -26.81
C GLU A 31 15.70 -20.84 -27.74
N ASP A 32 16.95 -21.06 -27.32
CA ASP A 32 18.20 -20.75 -28.01
C ASP A 32 18.75 -19.30 -27.92
N ARG A 33 19.14 -18.89 -26.70
CA ARG A 33 20.33 -18.05 -26.55
C ARG A 33 21.56 -18.95 -26.52
N THR A 34 22.19 -19.13 -27.68
CA THR A 34 23.56 -19.65 -27.75
C THR A 34 24.52 -18.53 -27.39
N TYR A 35 25.19 -18.69 -26.25
CA TYR A 35 26.25 -17.79 -25.81
C TYR A 35 27.46 -17.93 -26.75
N VAL A 36 27.93 -16.82 -27.32
CA VAL A 36 29.20 -16.77 -28.06
C VAL A 36 30.20 -16.01 -27.20
N ASP A 37 31.24 -16.73 -26.81
CA ASP A 37 32.33 -16.34 -25.92
C ASP A 37 33.19 -15.18 -26.47
N PRO A 38 33.23 -14.01 -25.83
CA PRO A 38 34.06 -12.91 -26.25
C PRO A 38 35.44 -13.01 -25.61
N GLY A 39 36.34 -13.77 -26.26
CA GLY A 39 37.76 -13.48 -26.21
C GLY A 39 38.55 -14.19 -25.11
N GLN A 40 39.16 -15.30 -25.55
CA GLN A 40 40.47 -15.82 -25.16
C GLN A 40 41.36 -14.83 -24.39
N GLN A 41 41.34 -14.95 -23.06
CA GLN A 41 42.48 -14.65 -22.21
C GLN A 41 42.45 -15.71 -21.12
N GLU A 42 43.38 -16.68 -21.18
CA GLU A 42 43.46 -17.77 -20.20
C GLU A 42 43.70 -17.18 -18.80
N PRO A 43 42.75 -17.32 -17.85
CA PRO A 43 42.98 -17.01 -16.45
C PRO A 43 43.71 -18.20 -15.79
N ASP A 44 44.47 -17.90 -14.74
CA ASP A 44 45.15 -18.88 -13.88
C ASP A 44 44.21 -20.04 -13.49
N PRO A 45 44.72 -21.27 -13.33
CA PRO A 45 43.90 -22.40 -12.89
C PRO A 45 43.40 -22.13 -11.47
N ASP A 46 42.13 -21.74 -11.36
CA ASP A 46 41.41 -21.59 -10.11
C ASP A 46 41.47 -22.92 -9.32
N PRO A 47 41.67 -22.85 -7.99
CA PRO A 47 41.45 -24.01 -7.14
C PRO A 47 39.99 -24.47 -7.28
N ASP A 48 39.80 -25.80 -7.32
CA ASP A 48 38.53 -26.49 -7.57
C ASP A 48 37.28 -25.68 -7.16
N PRO A 49 36.28 -25.50 -8.05
CA PRO A 49 35.00 -24.94 -7.64
C PRO A 49 34.47 -25.81 -6.50
N ASP A 50 34.11 -25.17 -5.39
CA ASP A 50 33.44 -25.84 -4.27
C ASP A 50 32.33 -26.73 -4.83
N PRO A 51 32.21 -28.00 -4.38
CA PRO A 51 31.15 -28.88 -4.86
C PRO A 51 29.82 -28.18 -4.62
N ASP A 52 29.00 -28.09 -5.69
CA ASP A 52 27.65 -27.55 -5.62
C ASP A 52 26.97 -28.09 -4.36
N PRO A 53 26.43 -27.23 -3.48
CA PRO A 53 25.79 -27.69 -2.26
C PRO A 53 24.70 -28.69 -2.65
N GLU A 54 24.72 -29.88 -2.04
CA GLU A 54 23.69 -30.88 -2.33
C GLU A 54 22.31 -30.25 -2.12
N PRO A 55 21.37 -30.44 -3.07
CA PRO A 55 20.06 -29.82 -3.00
C PRO A 55 19.41 -30.21 -1.68
N THR A 56 19.06 -29.21 -0.87
CA THR A 56 18.37 -29.41 0.40
C THR A 56 17.09 -30.20 0.15
N GLU A 57 17.03 -31.44 0.63
CA GLU A 57 15.86 -32.29 0.47
C GLU A 57 14.64 -31.63 1.13
N VAL A 58 13.60 -31.42 0.33
CA VAL A 58 12.32 -30.88 0.78
C VAL A 58 11.63 -31.91 1.69
N SER A 59 10.98 -31.46 2.76
CA SER A 59 10.28 -32.36 3.67
C SER A 59 9.18 -33.16 2.95
N ALA A 60 8.90 -34.38 3.42
CA ALA A 60 7.85 -35.21 2.82
C ALA A 60 6.48 -34.53 2.82
N GLN A 61 6.19 -33.72 3.85
CA GLN A 61 4.94 -32.95 3.92
C GLN A 61 4.90 -31.85 2.86
N CYS A 62 6.00 -31.13 2.67
CA CYS A 62 6.10 -30.12 1.61
C CYS A 62 5.98 -30.72 0.21
N ALA A 63 6.65 -31.86 -0.04
CA ALA A 63 6.54 -32.55 -1.30
C ALA A 63 5.08 -33.01 -1.58
N ALA A 64 4.38 -33.53 -0.57
CA ALA A 64 2.99 -33.95 -0.69
C ALA A 64 2.04 -32.76 -0.95
N TYR A 65 2.20 -31.68 -0.18
CA TYR A 65 1.44 -30.44 -0.38
C TYR A 65 1.65 -29.86 -1.78
N CYS A 66 2.90 -29.71 -2.21
CA CYS A 66 3.22 -29.13 -3.50
C CYS A 66 2.73 -30.02 -4.66
N ALA A 67 2.76 -31.34 -4.52
CA ALA A 67 2.12 -32.22 -5.50
C ALA A 67 0.59 -31.98 -5.55
N ALA A 68 -0.08 -31.95 -4.40
CA ALA A 68 -1.53 -31.80 -4.32
C ALA A 68 -2.03 -30.45 -4.85
N VAL A 69 -1.36 -29.34 -4.50
CA VAL A 69 -1.76 -28.00 -4.94
C VAL A 69 -1.49 -27.81 -6.43
N MET A 70 -0.37 -28.30 -6.96
CA MET A 70 -0.07 -28.20 -8.39
C MET A 70 -0.99 -29.08 -9.25
N GLU A 71 -1.52 -30.17 -8.70
CA GLU A 71 -2.53 -31.00 -9.37
C GLU A 71 -3.93 -30.39 -9.31
N SER A 72 -4.34 -29.88 -8.15
CA SER A 72 -5.73 -29.48 -7.90
C SER A 72 -6.02 -28.02 -8.27
N CYS A 73 -5.02 -27.14 -8.17
CA CYS A 73 -5.14 -25.70 -8.33
C CYS A 73 -4.37 -25.26 -9.58
N THR A 74 -5.09 -25.20 -10.71
CA THR A 74 -4.54 -24.91 -12.05
C THR A 74 -5.38 -23.84 -12.75
N GLY A 75 -4.88 -23.31 -13.88
CA GLY A 75 -5.57 -22.25 -14.64
C GLY A 75 -5.71 -20.97 -13.80
N GLU A 76 -6.90 -20.37 -13.80
CA GLU A 76 -7.26 -19.16 -13.01
C GLU A 76 -7.22 -19.38 -11.49
N HIS A 77 -6.95 -20.60 -11.02
CA HIS A 77 -6.80 -20.92 -9.60
C HIS A 77 -5.39 -21.41 -9.27
N GLN A 78 -4.42 -21.20 -10.17
CA GLN A 78 -3.05 -21.61 -9.96
C GLN A 78 -2.45 -20.86 -8.76
N ALA A 79 -1.96 -21.61 -7.76
CA ALA A 79 -1.36 -21.05 -6.57
C ALA A 79 0.12 -20.69 -6.73
N TYR A 80 0.85 -21.41 -7.59
CA TYR A 80 2.29 -21.24 -7.79
C TYR A 80 2.66 -21.41 -9.26
N ALA A 81 3.56 -20.54 -9.75
CA ALA A 81 4.08 -20.63 -11.11
C ALA A 81 4.90 -21.91 -11.35
N THR A 82 5.68 -22.34 -10.35
CA THR A 82 6.56 -23.52 -10.45
C THR A 82 6.56 -24.35 -9.17
N VAL A 83 6.93 -25.62 -9.28
CA VAL A 83 7.14 -26.51 -8.12
C VAL A 83 8.28 -26.02 -7.23
N ALA A 84 9.32 -25.38 -7.80
CA ALA A 84 10.43 -24.82 -7.04
C ALA A 84 9.96 -23.68 -6.13
N THR A 85 9.13 -22.77 -6.66
CA THR A 85 8.49 -21.70 -5.87
C THR A 85 7.61 -22.26 -4.76
N CYS A 86 6.80 -23.30 -5.04
CA CYS A 86 6.00 -23.96 -4.03
C CYS A 86 6.86 -24.56 -2.90
N HIS A 87 7.94 -25.27 -3.26
CA HIS A 87 8.86 -25.84 -2.27
C HIS A 87 9.57 -24.76 -1.45
N GLY A 88 10.00 -23.66 -2.08
CA GLY A 88 10.62 -22.54 -1.39
C GLY A 88 9.68 -21.88 -0.37
N VAL A 89 8.44 -21.61 -0.76
CA VAL A 89 7.40 -21.10 0.16
C VAL A 89 7.13 -22.10 1.28
N CYS A 90 6.96 -23.38 0.96
CA CYS A 90 6.68 -24.41 1.95
C CYS A 90 7.79 -24.58 2.99
N ALA A 91 9.06 -24.45 2.59
CA ALA A 91 10.20 -24.56 3.48
C ALA A 91 10.27 -23.43 4.53
N LEU A 92 9.62 -22.30 4.27
CA LEU A 92 9.59 -21.12 5.16
C LEU A 92 8.36 -21.08 6.07
N LEU A 93 7.37 -21.97 5.86
CA LEU A 93 6.17 -22.05 6.68
C LEU A 93 6.31 -23.10 7.77
N GLU A 94 5.60 -22.91 8.87
CA GLU A 94 5.52 -23.95 9.91
C GLU A 94 4.80 -25.19 9.36
N ALA A 95 5.35 -26.38 9.66
CA ALA A 95 4.80 -27.65 9.18
C ALA A 95 3.33 -27.88 9.61
N GLY A 96 2.98 -27.58 10.86
CA GLY A 96 1.67 -27.86 11.45
C GLY A 96 1.38 -29.36 11.68
N ASP A 97 0.25 -29.67 12.31
CA ASP A 97 -0.23 -31.04 12.54
C ASP A 97 -1.24 -31.43 11.43
N PRO A 98 -0.99 -32.47 10.62
CA PRO A 98 -1.95 -32.97 9.63
C PRO A 98 -3.31 -33.41 10.20
N LEU A 99 -3.38 -33.74 11.49
CA LEU A 99 -4.63 -34.10 12.18
C LEU A 99 -5.40 -32.87 12.68
N GLU A 100 -4.73 -31.72 12.82
CA GLU A 100 -5.29 -30.44 13.21
C GLU A 100 -4.82 -29.34 12.24
N PRO A 101 -5.25 -29.37 10.97
CA PRO A 101 -4.72 -28.51 9.91
C PRO A 101 -5.26 -27.07 10.02
N VAL A 102 -4.71 -26.30 10.96
CA VAL A 102 -5.11 -24.92 11.26
C VAL A 102 -3.92 -23.95 11.27
N GLY A 103 -4.20 -22.65 11.28
CA GLY A 103 -3.19 -21.59 11.35
C GLY A 103 -2.40 -21.41 10.05
N ASN A 104 -1.37 -20.56 10.10
CA ASN A 104 -0.45 -20.32 8.99
C ASN A 104 0.56 -21.47 8.84
N THR A 105 0.07 -22.64 8.44
CA THR A 105 0.85 -23.89 8.40
C THR A 105 0.73 -24.62 7.06
N VAL A 106 1.76 -25.42 6.74
CA VAL A 106 1.76 -26.32 5.58
C VAL A 106 0.63 -27.35 5.68
N ALA A 107 0.37 -27.90 6.88
CA ALA A 107 -0.73 -28.84 7.11
C ALA A 107 -2.10 -28.26 6.72
N CYS A 108 -2.37 -26.99 7.08
CA CYS A 108 -3.60 -26.31 6.68
C CYS A 108 -3.70 -26.19 5.16
N ARG A 109 -2.64 -25.71 4.50
CA ARG A 109 -2.63 -25.50 3.03
C ARG A 109 -2.75 -26.82 2.27
N ALA A 110 -2.09 -27.88 2.75
CA ALA A 110 -2.24 -29.23 2.22
C ALA A 110 -3.69 -29.72 2.28
N HIS A 111 -4.35 -29.51 3.43
CA HIS A 111 -5.75 -29.88 3.59
C HIS A 111 -6.66 -29.14 2.60
N GLN A 112 -6.42 -27.84 2.38
CA GLN A 112 -7.18 -27.06 1.39
C GLN A 112 -6.93 -27.56 -0.04
N ALA A 113 -5.68 -27.81 -0.43
CA ALA A 113 -5.36 -28.36 -1.74
C ALA A 113 -6.04 -29.72 -1.99
N GLU A 114 -6.04 -30.62 -1.01
CA GLU A 114 -6.73 -31.90 -1.08
C GLU A 114 -8.25 -31.76 -1.19
N LEU A 115 -8.85 -30.81 -0.46
CA LEU A 115 -10.27 -30.51 -0.57
C LEU A 115 -10.62 -30.01 -1.98
N ALA A 116 -9.81 -29.11 -2.55
CA ALA A 116 -10.01 -28.62 -3.92
C ALA A 116 -10.12 -29.78 -4.93
N GLY A 117 -9.17 -30.72 -4.89
CA GLY A 117 -9.18 -31.89 -5.79
C GLY A 117 -10.32 -32.87 -5.52
N ARG A 118 -10.68 -33.07 -4.24
CA ARG A 118 -11.72 -34.04 -3.86
C ARG A 118 -13.15 -33.54 -4.08
N THR A 119 -13.42 -32.26 -3.84
CA THR A 119 -14.76 -31.68 -3.95
C THR A 119 -15.01 -31.05 -5.32
N GLY A 120 -13.94 -30.63 -6.01
CA GLY A 120 -14.02 -29.83 -7.23
C GLY A 120 -14.35 -28.36 -6.98
N GLU A 121 -14.44 -27.92 -5.71
CA GLU A 121 -14.73 -26.53 -5.33
C GLU A 121 -13.43 -25.69 -5.33
N VAL A 122 -12.73 -25.67 -6.47
CA VAL A 122 -11.41 -25.06 -6.62
C VAL A 122 -11.37 -23.58 -6.24
N ALA A 123 -12.40 -22.80 -6.59
CA ALA A 123 -12.48 -21.38 -6.23
C ALA A 123 -12.59 -21.12 -4.71
N VAL A 124 -13.04 -22.11 -3.93
CA VAL A 124 -13.15 -22.01 -2.47
C VAL A 124 -11.84 -22.41 -1.79
N HIS A 125 -11.20 -23.46 -2.30
CA HIS A 125 -10.10 -24.11 -1.60
C HIS A 125 -8.71 -23.72 -2.12
N CYS A 126 -8.57 -23.27 -3.37
CA CYS A 126 -7.26 -22.89 -3.91
C CYS A 126 -6.71 -21.58 -3.31
N PRO A 127 -7.50 -20.51 -3.08
CA PRO A 127 -6.97 -19.31 -2.42
C PRO A 127 -6.34 -19.59 -1.04
N PRO A 128 -6.99 -20.34 -0.11
CA PRO A 128 -6.35 -20.66 1.16
C PRO A 128 -5.26 -21.74 1.06
N ALA A 129 -5.21 -22.51 -0.02
CA ALA A 129 -4.08 -23.38 -0.34
C ALA A 129 -2.88 -22.63 -0.95
N GLY A 130 -3.03 -21.36 -1.33
CA GLY A 130 -1.98 -20.53 -1.93
C GLY A 130 -0.93 -20.03 -0.94
N PRO A 131 -0.08 -19.05 -1.31
CA PRO A 131 0.93 -18.50 -0.40
C PRO A 131 0.36 -17.60 0.70
N GLY A 132 -0.73 -16.87 0.44
CA GLY A 132 -1.34 -15.95 1.41
C GLY A 132 -2.17 -16.66 2.50
N GLY A 133 -3.00 -17.63 2.13
CA GLY A 133 -3.84 -18.37 3.08
C GLY A 133 -5.26 -17.83 3.22
N ALA A 134 -5.54 -16.65 2.65
CA ALA A 134 -6.87 -16.11 2.43
C ALA A 134 -7.74 -16.10 3.71
N GLY A 135 -7.11 -15.90 4.87
CA GLY A 135 -7.76 -15.88 6.18
C GLY A 135 -8.16 -17.25 6.75
N VAL A 136 -8.01 -18.34 6.00
CA VAL A 136 -8.34 -19.71 6.46
C VAL A 136 -7.11 -20.40 7.02
N CYS A 137 -6.00 -20.37 6.29
CA CYS A 137 -4.71 -20.90 6.71
C CYS A 137 -3.79 -19.78 7.16
N GLY A 138 -4.28 -18.96 8.10
CA GLY A 138 -3.68 -17.67 8.46
C GLY A 138 -4.17 -16.52 7.59
N SER A 139 -3.94 -15.30 8.06
CA SER A 139 -4.14 -14.08 7.26
C SER A 139 -3.03 -13.91 6.22
N ASP A 140 -3.34 -13.19 5.14
CA ASP A 140 -2.37 -12.92 4.08
C ASP A 140 -1.16 -12.14 4.61
N CYS A 141 -1.36 -11.24 5.59
CA CYS A 141 -0.27 -10.54 6.25
C CYS A 141 0.61 -11.43 7.12
N GLU A 142 0.05 -12.39 7.87
CA GLU A 142 0.85 -13.36 8.63
C GLU A 142 1.73 -14.18 7.70
N ALA A 143 1.19 -14.64 6.57
CA ALA A 143 1.95 -15.40 5.58
C ALA A 143 2.99 -14.55 4.87
N TYR A 144 2.61 -13.40 4.32
CA TYR A 144 3.52 -12.45 3.68
C TYR A 144 4.72 -12.12 4.58
N CYS A 145 4.49 -11.76 5.85
CA CYS A 145 5.55 -11.40 6.77
C CYS A 145 6.46 -12.59 7.13
N ALA A 146 5.90 -13.80 7.27
CA ALA A 146 6.70 -14.99 7.52
C ALA A 146 7.60 -15.32 6.32
N LEU A 147 7.05 -15.28 5.11
CA LEU A 147 7.79 -15.53 3.87
C LEU A 147 8.86 -14.47 3.65
N ARG A 148 8.54 -13.19 3.87
CA ARG A 148 9.49 -12.09 3.69
C ARG A 148 10.64 -12.17 4.68
N ALA A 149 10.37 -12.53 5.93
CA ALA A 149 11.42 -12.72 6.94
C ALA A 149 12.33 -13.92 6.63
N GLY A 150 11.81 -14.95 5.96
CA GLY A 150 12.57 -16.14 5.58
C GLY A 150 13.35 -16.01 4.27
N ALA A 151 12.77 -15.34 3.26
CA ALA A 151 13.35 -15.22 1.93
C ALA A 151 14.21 -13.96 1.74
N CYS A 152 13.93 -12.89 2.50
CA CYS A 152 14.50 -11.57 2.27
C CYS A 152 15.12 -10.97 3.53
N THR A 153 15.87 -9.87 3.36
CA THR A 153 16.32 -9.07 4.51
C THR A 153 15.11 -8.44 5.19
N ALA A 154 14.97 -8.67 6.50
CA ALA A 154 13.88 -8.14 7.29
C ALA A 154 13.91 -6.59 7.30
N GLU A 155 12.82 -5.97 6.84
CA GLU A 155 12.61 -4.51 6.92
C GLU A 155 12.18 -4.06 8.32
N LEU A 156 11.51 -4.95 9.04
CA LEU A 156 11.00 -4.74 10.38
C LEU A 156 11.53 -5.80 11.32
N THR A 157 11.77 -5.40 12.57
CA THR A 157 12.49 -6.24 13.54
C THR A 157 11.66 -7.40 14.09
N THR A 158 10.33 -7.37 13.96
CA THR A 158 9.45 -8.42 14.48
C THR A 158 8.32 -8.75 13.52
N GLN A 159 7.89 -10.01 13.56
CA GLN A 159 6.72 -10.51 12.83
C GLN A 159 5.46 -9.70 13.17
N GLU A 160 5.21 -9.44 14.45
CA GLU A 160 4.05 -8.67 14.91
C GLU A 160 4.02 -7.26 14.31
N ARG A 161 5.17 -6.57 14.29
CA ARG A 161 5.25 -5.24 13.69
C ARG A 161 5.04 -5.30 12.17
N CYS A 162 5.57 -6.33 11.50
CA CYS A 162 5.33 -6.53 10.08
C CYS A 162 3.84 -6.74 9.78
N VAL A 163 3.18 -7.64 10.50
CA VAL A 163 1.75 -7.92 10.31
C VAL A 163 0.91 -6.66 10.56
N ALA A 164 1.25 -5.90 11.60
CA ALA A 164 0.58 -4.64 11.89
C ALA A 164 0.73 -3.62 10.74
N MET A 165 1.92 -3.47 10.14
CA MET A 165 2.10 -2.54 9.01
C MET A 165 1.48 -3.06 7.71
N CYS A 166 1.53 -4.38 7.48
CA CYS A 166 0.93 -5.02 6.32
C CYS A 166 -0.59 -4.77 6.23
N ALA A 167 -1.29 -4.62 7.36
CA ALA A 167 -2.72 -4.27 7.37
C ALA A 167 -3.03 -2.91 6.69
N GLY A 168 -2.02 -2.07 6.50
CA GLY A 168 -2.12 -0.81 5.78
C GLY A 168 -2.10 -0.96 4.27
N LEU A 169 -1.68 -2.11 3.73
CA LEU A 169 -1.63 -2.38 2.30
C LEU A 169 -3.02 -2.65 1.74
N THR A 170 -3.23 -2.29 0.46
CA THR A 170 -4.45 -2.66 -0.25
C THR A 170 -4.51 -4.18 -0.41
N ASP A 171 -5.59 -4.76 0.11
CA ASP A 171 -5.92 -6.18 -0.06
C ASP A 171 -6.90 -6.33 -1.23
N ALA A 172 -6.43 -6.90 -2.34
CA ALA A 172 -7.24 -7.17 -3.53
C ALA A 172 -8.18 -8.38 -3.34
N GLY A 173 -8.09 -9.09 -2.21
CA GLY A 173 -8.87 -10.28 -1.89
C GLY A 173 -8.20 -11.56 -2.35
N SER A 174 -8.80 -12.25 -3.31
CA SER A 174 -8.29 -13.54 -3.78
C SER A 174 -6.96 -13.38 -4.52
N PHE A 175 -5.99 -14.22 -4.17
CA PHE A 175 -4.71 -14.32 -4.86
C PHE A 175 -4.85 -15.07 -6.20
N ASP A 176 -4.31 -14.48 -7.26
CA ASP A 176 -4.16 -15.04 -8.59
C ASP A 176 -2.73 -14.77 -9.09
N ILE A 177 -1.94 -15.82 -9.25
CA ILE A 177 -0.54 -15.72 -9.68
C ILE A 177 -0.37 -15.11 -11.07
N ILE A 178 -1.41 -15.07 -11.91
CA ILE A 178 -1.35 -14.55 -13.28
C ILE A 178 -1.65 -13.04 -13.31
N GLU A 179 -2.61 -12.60 -12.50
CA GLU A 179 -3.09 -11.22 -12.53
C GLU A 179 -2.36 -10.33 -11.49
N ASP A 180 -1.91 -10.90 -10.37
CA ASP A 180 -1.30 -10.14 -9.28
C ASP A 180 0.21 -9.88 -9.50
N HIS A 181 0.60 -9.44 -10.70
CA HIS A 181 2.01 -9.11 -11.03
C HIS A 181 2.32 -7.61 -11.02
N ASP A 182 1.30 -6.77 -10.83
CA ASP A 182 1.43 -5.32 -10.72
C ASP A 182 0.40 -4.75 -9.72
N GLY A 183 0.43 -3.42 -9.56
CA GLY A 183 -0.46 -2.71 -8.64
C GLY A 183 0.06 -2.69 -7.21
N ASP A 184 -0.34 -1.65 -6.47
CA ASP A 184 0.07 -1.45 -5.08
C ASP A 184 -0.80 -2.30 -4.13
N THR A 185 -0.68 -3.62 -4.25
CA THR A 185 -1.48 -4.60 -3.49
C THR A 185 -0.61 -5.53 -2.65
N LEU A 186 -1.21 -6.14 -1.64
CA LEU A 186 -0.60 -7.23 -0.88
C LEU A 186 -0.39 -8.47 -1.76
N GLN A 187 -1.29 -8.73 -2.69
CA GLN A 187 -1.23 -9.88 -3.58
C GLN A 187 -0.02 -9.80 -4.53
N CYS A 188 0.25 -8.62 -5.11
CA CYS A 188 1.47 -8.41 -5.90
C CYS A 188 2.73 -8.72 -5.09
N ARG A 189 2.77 -8.22 -3.85
CA ARG A 189 3.87 -8.49 -2.93
C ARG A 189 3.96 -9.97 -2.54
N LEU A 190 2.84 -10.69 -2.43
CA LEU A 190 2.81 -12.14 -2.20
C LEU A 190 3.38 -12.92 -3.38
N VAL A 191 3.11 -12.51 -4.63
CA VAL A 191 3.72 -13.11 -5.82
C VAL A 191 5.24 -12.94 -5.78
N HIS A 192 5.71 -11.74 -5.49
CA HIS A 192 7.13 -11.44 -5.45
C HIS A 192 7.85 -12.08 -4.26
N VAL A 193 7.26 -12.10 -3.06
CA VAL A 193 7.89 -12.76 -1.91
C VAL A 193 7.93 -14.29 -2.09
N SER A 194 6.93 -14.86 -2.78
CA SER A 194 6.94 -16.29 -3.13
C SER A 194 8.07 -16.58 -4.11
N SER A 195 8.24 -15.73 -5.14
CA SER A 195 9.31 -15.89 -6.14
C SER A 195 10.71 -15.64 -5.55
N ALA A 196 10.82 -14.77 -4.54
CA ALA A 196 12.06 -14.50 -3.80
C ALA A 196 12.59 -15.73 -3.04
N THR A 197 11.76 -16.76 -2.80
CA THR A 197 12.23 -18.02 -2.22
C THR A 197 13.16 -18.82 -3.16
N VAL A 198 13.18 -18.46 -4.45
CA VAL A 198 14.04 -19.07 -5.48
C VAL A 198 15.08 -18.07 -6.00
N ASP A 199 14.69 -16.81 -6.22
CA ASP A 199 15.56 -15.73 -6.69
C ASP A 199 15.39 -14.46 -5.84
N PRO A 200 16.03 -14.40 -4.65
CA PRO A 200 15.85 -13.30 -3.72
C PRO A 200 16.40 -11.97 -4.25
N ASP A 201 17.50 -11.99 -5.01
CA ASP A 201 18.14 -10.77 -5.51
C ASP A 201 17.21 -10.00 -6.46
N GLU A 202 16.46 -10.72 -7.31
CA GLU A 202 15.54 -10.07 -8.23
C GLU A 202 14.22 -9.65 -7.56
N HIS A 203 13.68 -10.47 -6.65
CA HIS A 203 12.30 -10.31 -6.20
C HIS A 203 12.11 -9.68 -4.82
N CYS A 204 13.12 -9.67 -3.94
CA CYS A 204 12.94 -9.13 -2.59
C CYS A 204 12.56 -7.64 -2.59
N LYS A 205 13.16 -6.85 -3.49
CA LYS A 205 12.89 -5.40 -3.61
C LYS A 205 11.41 -5.10 -3.97
N HIS A 206 10.77 -5.97 -4.75
CA HIS A 206 9.37 -5.84 -5.17
C HIS A 206 8.37 -6.26 -4.08
N SER A 207 8.83 -7.07 -3.13
CA SER A 207 8.02 -7.51 -1.98
C SER A 207 8.09 -6.57 -0.78
N SER A 208 8.67 -5.38 -0.91
CA SER A 208 8.78 -4.40 0.18
C SER A 208 7.41 -3.90 0.67
N LEU A 209 7.33 -3.48 1.93
CA LEU A 209 6.16 -2.73 2.40
C LEU A 209 6.04 -1.39 1.65
N MET A 210 7.18 -0.76 1.34
CA MET A 210 7.22 0.38 0.45
C MET A 210 6.87 -0.05 -0.98
N PRO A 211 5.96 0.65 -1.67
CA PRO A 211 5.67 0.36 -3.06
C PRO A 211 6.93 0.52 -3.92
N MET A 212 7.27 -0.53 -4.66
CA MET A 212 8.41 -0.60 -5.58
C MET A 212 7.94 -1.30 -6.85
N GLU A 213 8.34 -0.81 -8.03
CA GLU A 213 7.97 -1.46 -9.29
C GLU A 213 8.29 -2.96 -9.24
N PRO A 214 7.40 -3.87 -9.69
CA PRO A 214 6.12 -3.57 -10.36
C PRO A 214 4.93 -3.38 -9.40
N CYS A 215 5.08 -3.62 -8.10
CA CYS A 215 4.00 -3.47 -7.10
C CYS A 215 3.78 -2.01 -6.69
N VAL A 216 3.47 -1.18 -7.67
CA VAL A 216 3.13 0.23 -7.53
C VAL A 216 1.87 0.53 -8.33
N GLU A 217 1.17 1.59 -7.95
CA GLU A 217 0.15 2.16 -8.81
C GLU A 217 0.77 2.66 -10.13
N PRO A 218 0.02 2.66 -11.25
CA PRO A 218 0.50 3.19 -12.51
C PRO A 218 1.00 4.63 -12.39
N GLN A 219 2.12 4.95 -13.02
CA GLN A 219 2.69 6.30 -13.01
C GLN A 219 1.67 7.34 -13.50
N GLY A 220 1.61 8.49 -12.83
CA GLY A 220 0.68 9.58 -13.15
C GLY A 220 -0.77 9.30 -12.74
N SER A 221 -1.05 8.16 -12.10
CA SER A 221 -2.35 7.94 -11.47
C SER A 221 -2.54 8.85 -10.26
N ALA A 222 -3.79 9.25 -10.04
CA ALA A 222 -4.16 9.99 -8.85
C ALA A 222 -4.34 9.03 -7.67
N PRO A 223 -3.74 9.28 -6.50
CA PRO A 223 -3.97 8.48 -5.32
C PRO A 223 -5.41 8.66 -4.83
N ASP A 224 -5.99 7.59 -4.28
CA ASP A 224 -7.31 7.64 -3.67
C ASP A 224 -7.22 7.91 -2.15
N CYS A 225 -8.21 8.63 -1.63
CA CYS A 225 -8.23 8.99 -0.21
C CYS A 225 -8.39 7.78 0.72
N LYS A 226 -9.09 6.72 0.29
CA LYS A 226 -9.30 5.54 1.13
C LYS A 226 -7.99 4.78 1.33
N GLY A 227 -7.22 4.56 0.26
CA GLY A 227 -5.91 3.94 0.30
C GLY A 227 -4.91 4.78 1.10
N PHE A 228 -4.85 6.09 0.88
CA PHE A 228 -4.04 6.98 1.72
C PHE A 228 -4.40 6.88 3.20
N CYS A 229 -5.69 7.02 3.54
CA CYS A 229 -6.14 6.98 4.92
C CYS A 229 -5.93 5.61 5.59
N GLN A 230 -6.04 4.52 4.84
CA GLN A 230 -5.71 3.17 5.34
C GLN A 230 -4.23 3.07 5.74
N VAL A 231 -3.32 3.53 4.87
CA VAL A 231 -1.86 3.47 5.09
C VAL A 231 -1.46 4.37 6.26
N VAL A 232 -1.94 5.61 6.30
CA VAL A 232 -1.54 6.59 7.35
C VAL A 232 -2.09 6.20 8.72
N MET A 233 -3.35 5.74 8.82
CA MET A 233 -3.92 5.31 10.10
C MET A 233 -3.26 4.04 10.65
N THR A 234 -2.68 3.22 9.77
CA THR A 234 -1.91 2.04 10.17
C THR A 234 -0.49 2.40 10.62
N SER A 235 0.21 3.21 9.82
CA SER A 235 1.62 3.56 10.06
C SER A 235 1.80 4.56 11.21
N CYS A 236 0.85 5.49 11.37
CA CYS A 236 0.89 6.61 12.30
C CYS A 236 -0.22 6.47 13.36
N SER A 237 0.13 5.87 14.49
CA SER A 237 -0.77 5.58 15.60
C SER A 237 -0.19 6.01 16.94
N GLY A 238 -1.02 6.00 18.00
CA GLY A 238 -0.61 6.47 19.32
C GLY A 238 -0.20 7.95 19.30
N ASP A 239 0.93 8.27 19.93
CA ASP A 239 1.45 9.65 20.00
C ASP A 239 1.87 10.23 18.63
N LEU A 240 2.02 9.37 17.61
CA LEU A 240 2.34 9.75 16.24
C LEU A 240 1.11 9.82 15.33
N ALA A 241 -0.10 9.60 15.86
CA ALA A 241 -1.32 9.75 15.08
C ALA A 241 -1.45 11.18 14.55
N VAL A 242 -1.67 11.33 13.24
CA VAL A 242 -1.86 12.63 12.58
C VAL A 242 -3.32 12.92 12.23
N TYR A 243 -4.21 11.96 12.49
CA TYR A 243 -5.66 12.11 12.40
C TYR A 243 -6.31 11.42 13.61
N GLU A 244 -7.41 11.97 14.11
CA GLU A 244 -8.18 11.40 15.23
C GLU A 244 -9.03 10.20 14.80
N SER A 245 -9.48 10.21 13.56
CA SER A 245 -10.42 9.22 13.03
C SER A 245 -10.20 9.01 11.53
N MET A 246 -10.72 7.88 11.02
CA MET A 246 -10.79 7.63 9.58
C MET A 246 -11.64 8.70 8.87
N ASP A 247 -12.75 9.11 9.48
CA ASP A 247 -13.66 10.11 8.90
C ASP A 247 -12.98 11.49 8.80
N GLN A 248 -12.20 11.88 9.82
CA GLN A 248 -11.39 13.10 9.78
C GLN A 248 -10.32 13.02 8.69
N CYS A 249 -9.62 11.89 8.56
CA CYS A 249 -8.63 11.70 7.49
C CYS A 249 -9.27 11.85 6.11
N LEU A 250 -10.42 11.21 5.88
CA LEU A 250 -11.13 11.28 4.60
C LEU A 250 -11.64 12.70 4.31
N ALA A 251 -12.12 13.42 5.33
CA ALA A 251 -12.58 14.79 5.19
C ALA A 251 -11.43 15.75 4.81
N VAL A 252 -10.27 15.64 5.48
CA VAL A 252 -9.07 16.40 5.10
C VAL A 252 -8.60 16.03 3.70
N CYS A 253 -8.53 14.73 3.39
CA CYS A 253 -8.06 14.26 2.10
C CYS A 253 -8.91 14.76 0.92
N ALA A 254 -10.23 14.86 1.10
CA ALA A 254 -11.14 15.34 0.08
C ALA A 254 -10.86 16.78 -0.38
N GLU A 255 -10.26 17.60 0.49
CA GLU A 255 -9.92 19.00 0.20
C GLU A 255 -8.45 19.19 -0.26
N LEU A 256 -7.62 18.17 -0.15
CA LEU A 256 -6.26 18.19 -0.67
C LEU A 256 -6.26 17.89 -2.17
N PRO A 257 -5.41 18.56 -2.98
CA PRO A 257 -5.18 18.15 -4.36
C PRO A 257 -4.69 16.70 -4.40
N PRO A 258 -5.27 15.81 -5.24
CA PRO A 258 -4.85 14.41 -5.26
C PRO A 258 -3.39 14.25 -5.70
N GLY A 259 -2.96 15.03 -6.69
CA GLY A 259 -1.63 14.92 -7.28
C GLY A 259 -1.42 13.61 -8.03
N ALA A 260 -0.17 13.16 -8.08
CA ALA A 260 0.23 11.89 -8.67
C ALA A 260 0.93 10.98 -7.64
N VAL A 261 0.90 9.67 -7.84
CA VAL A 261 1.52 8.68 -6.93
C VAL A 261 3.04 8.82 -6.82
N GLU A 262 3.67 9.48 -7.78
CA GLU A 262 5.09 9.83 -7.77
C GLU A 262 5.42 11.13 -7.01
N ASP A 263 4.44 11.93 -6.60
CA ASP A 263 4.68 13.19 -5.88
C ASP A 263 5.44 12.92 -4.58
N ARG A 264 6.44 13.76 -4.29
CA ARG A 264 7.31 13.63 -3.11
C ARG A 264 7.47 14.94 -2.34
N THR A 265 7.12 16.06 -2.97
CA THR A 265 7.30 17.38 -2.38
C THR A 265 6.09 18.28 -2.56
N GLU A 266 5.18 17.93 -3.45
CA GLU A 266 4.01 18.71 -3.81
C GLU A 266 2.96 18.68 -2.69
N ASN A 267 2.14 19.74 -2.56
CA ASN A 267 1.03 19.77 -1.60
C ASN A 267 -0.13 18.88 -2.08
N THR A 268 0.10 17.57 -2.06
CA THR A 268 -0.82 16.59 -2.64
C THR A 268 -1.01 15.37 -1.75
N VAL A 269 -2.12 14.66 -1.96
CA VAL A 269 -2.36 13.34 -1.36
C VAL A 269 -1.24 12.35 -1.77
N GLY A 270 -0.67 12.49 -2.97
CA GLY A 270 0.44 11.67 -3.46
C GLY A 270 1.68 11.75 -2.58
N CYS A 271 2.12 12.97 -2.29
CA CYS A 271 3.23 13.20 -1.36
C CYS A 271 2.93 12.64 0.04
N ARG A 272 1.71 12.85 0.55
CA ARG A 272 1.30 12.33 1.88
C ARG A 272 1.25 10.81 1.92
N LYS A 273 0.78 10.16 0.86
CA LYS A 273 0.76 8.69 0.74
C LYS A 273 2.18 8.13 0.69
N TYR A 274 3.12 8.80 0.01
CA TYR A 274 4.54 8.42 0.05
C TYR A 274 5.11 8.46 1.47
N HIS A 275 4.83 9.52 2.24
CA HIS A 275 5.28 9.61 3.62
C HIS A 275 4.57 8.63 4.56
N ALA A 276 3.28 8.35 4.34
CA ALA A 276 2.55 7.33 5.08
C ALA A 276 3.17 5.93 4.89
N TYR A 277 3.58 5.58 3.65
CA TYR A 277 4.35 4.35 3.43
C TYR A 277 5.70 4.38 4.13
N SER A 278 6.44 5.50 3.99
CA SER A 278 7.75 5.66 4.61
C SER A 278 7.69 5.55 6.14
N ALA A 279 6.57 5.98 6.73
CA ALA A 279 6.29 5.86 8.16
C ALA A 279 6.11 4.41 8.64
N MET A 280 5.84 3.44 7.76
CA MET A 280 5.84 2.03 8.14
C MET A 280 7.22 1.58 8.66
N LEU A 281 8.29 2.16 8.11
CA LEU A 281 9.68 1.83 8.44
C LEU A 281 10.34 2.86 9.38
N ALA A 282 9.95 4.14 9.28
CA ALA A 282 10.49 5.22 10.11
C ALA A 282 9.38 6.20 10.57
N PRO A 283 8.49 5.77 11.49
CA PRO A 283 7.28 6.50 11.84
C PRO A 283 7.56 7.88 12.46
N THR A 284 8.56 7.98 13.34
CA THR A 284 8.92 9.26 13.99
C THR A 284 9.30 10.34 12.99
N THR A 285 9.98 9.96 11.90
CA THR A 285 10.41 10.91 10.86
C THR A 285 9.25 11.26 9.93
N HIS A 286 8.46 10.29 9.49
CA HIS A 286 7.55 10.50 8.36
C HIS A 286 6.09 10.73 8.73
N CYS A 287 5.66 10.40 9.94
CA CYS A 287 4.27 10.62 10.33
C CYS A 287 3.84 12.08 10.24
N PRO A 288 4.59 13.06 10.78
CA PRO A 288 4.23 14.47 10.66
C PRO A 288 4.03 14.94 9.20
N HIS A 289 4.83 14.40 8.28
CA HIS A 289 4.77 14.76 6.86
C HIS A 289 3.50 14.24 6.17
N ALA A 290 2.93 13.13 6.67
CA ALA A 290 1.69 12.57 6.17
C ALA A 290 0.43 13.28 6.73
N GLY A 291 0.58 14.16 7.72
CA GLY A 291 -0.51 14.91 8.32
C GLY A 291 -1.05 16.06 7.47
N PRO A 292 -2.11 16.76 7.94
CA PRO A 292 -2.78 17.84 7.21
C PRO A 292 -1.85 18.98 6.76
N GLY A 293 -0.87 19.36 7.59
CA GLY A 293 0.08 20.43 7.26
C GLY A 293 1.24 19.99 6.37
N GLY A 294 1.60 18.71 6.37
CA GLY A 294 2.75 18.18 5.60
C GLY A 294 4.13 18.42 6.18
N ASP A 295 4.21 19.04 7.34
CA ASP A 295 5.42 19.40 8.07
C ASP A 295 6.50 20.10 7.23
N GLY A 296 6.09 20.83 6.17
CA GLY A 296 6.98 21.48 5.21
C GLY A 296 7.62 20.55 4.18
N HIS A 297 7.21 19.28 4.11
CA HIS A 297 7.68 18.32 3.09
C HIS A 297 6.69 18.12 1.95
N CYS A 298 5.39 18.23 2.20
CA CYS A 298 4.36 18.19 1.15
C CYS A 298 3.75 19.59 0.96
N GLY A 299 4.38 20.38 0.10
CA GLY A 299 3.99 21.72 -0.29
C GLY A 299 5.18 22.55 -0.75
N SER A 300 4.97 23.86 -0.83
CA SER A 300 5.99 24.81 -1.25
C SER A 300 7.27 24.63 -0.44
N ALA A 301 8.40 24.71 -1.15
CA ALA A 301 9.70 24.72 -0.51
C ALA A 301 9.79 25.88 0.48
N ASP A 302 10.60 25.71 1.52
CA ASP A 302 10.84 26.77 2.49
C ASP A 302 11.44 27.99 1.78
N GLU A 303 10.78 29.13 1.89
CA GLU A 303 11.25 30.41 1.36
C GLU A 303 11.87 31.22 2.51
N PRO A 304 13.21 31.24 2.65
CA PRO A 304 13.86 31.82 3.84
C PRO A 304 13.61 33.32 4.00
N GLU A 305 13.29 34.01 2.89
CA GLU A 305 13.03 35.45 2.88
C GLU A 305 11.65 35.80 3.44
N THR A 306 10.65 34.95 3.21
CA THR A 306 9.26 35.17 3.64
C THR A 306 8.89 34.36 4.88
N GLY A 307 9.67 33.31 5.19
CA GLY A 307 9.32 32.33 6.22
C GLY A 307 8.18 31.41 5.79
N LEU A 308 7.75 31.46 4.53
CA LEU A 308 6.69 30.63 4.00
C LEU A 308 7.16 29.18 3.93
N THR A 309 6.31 28.28 4.41
CA THR A 309 6.54 26.83 4.41
C THR A 309 5.32 26.12 3.83
N GLY A 310 5.50 24.88 3.38
CA GLY A 310 4.39 24.01 2.97
C GLY A 310 3.33 23.81 4.07
N ASN A 311 3.68 24.00 5.35
CA ASN A 311 2.72 23.98 6.45
C ASN A 311 1.66 25.08 6.32
N CYS A 312 2.10 26.31 6.06
CA CYS A 312 1.19 27.44 5.96
C CYS A 312 0.37 27.43 4.67
N GLU A 313 0.97 26.98 3.55
CA GLU A 313 0.22 26.73 2.32
C GLU A 313 -0.93 25.75 2.55
N SER A 314 -0.62 24.56 3.11
CA SER A 314 -1.63 23.53 3.34
C SER A 314 -2.69 23.98 4.35
N TYR A 315 -2.27 24.59 5.46
CA TYR A 315 -3.17 25.13 6.48
C TYR A 315 -4.16 26.13 5.89
N CYS A 316 -3.68 27.15 5.14
CA CYS A 316 -4.53 28.21 4.62
C CYS A 316 -5.47 27.73 3.52
N MET A 317 -5.02 26.81 2.67
CA MET A 317 -5.88 26.16 1.67
C MET A 317 -7.01 25.37 2.35
N LEU A 318 -6.68 24.52 3.32
CA LEU A 318 -7.68 23.73 4.05
C LEU A 318 -8.62 24.62 4.86
N LEU A 319 -8.11 25.70 5.45
CA LEU A 319 -8.89 26.67 6.21
C LEU A 319 -9.90 27.40 5.32
N ASP A 320 -9.55 27.75 4.09
CA ASP A 320 -10.48 28.30 3.09
C ASP A 320 -11.61 27.32 2.77
N ALA A 321 -11.26 26.06 2.52
CA ALA A 321 -12.24 25.01 2.26
C ALA A 321 -13.22 24.80 3.43
N ALA A 322 -12.71 24.72 4.66
CA ALA A 322 -13.52 24.46 5.85
C ALA A 322 -14.32 25.68 6.32
N CYS A 323 -13.68 26.85 6.32
CA CYS A 323 -14.08 28.01 7.11
C CYS A 323 -14.13 29.31 6.29
N GLY A 324 -14.12 29.25 4.95
CA GLY A 324 -14.15 30.40 4.04
C GLY A 324 -15.25 31.43 4.34
N HIS A 325 -16.38 30.99 4.89
CA HIS A 325 -17.49 31.86 5.28
C HIS A 325 -17.19 32.78 6.49
N ILE A 326 -16.23 32.42 7.33
CA ILE A 326 -15.75 33.21 8.48
C ILE A 326 -14.44 33.95 8.12
N LEU A 327 -13.65 33.38 7.20
CA LEU A 327 -12.35 33.91 6.79
C LEU A 327 -12.39 35.33 6.22
N GLY A 328 -13.41 35.71 5.45
CA GLY A 328 -13.46 37.02 4.81
C GLY A 328 -13.41 38.22 5.77
N GLU A 329 -13.63 37.99 7.07
CA GLU A 329 -13.44 38.99 8.13
C GLU A 329 -12.02 39.01 8.72
N SER A 330 -11.30 37.89 8.68
CA SER A 330 -9.99 37.71 9.32
C SER A 330 -8.82 37.74 8.33
N TYR A 331 -8.99 37.19 7.11
CA TYR A 331 -7.97 37.10 6.08
C TYR A 331 -8.58 37.47 4.71
N PRO A 332 -8.17 38.59 4.10
CA PRO A 332 -8.75 39.05 2.84
C PRO A 332 -8.36 38.19 1.64
N ASP A 333 -7.25 37.45 1.72
CA ASP A 333 -6.74 36.56 0.68
C ASP A 333 -5.82 35.46 1.26
N PRO A 334 -5.53 34.37 0.50
CA PRO A 334 -4.67 33.29 0.96
C PRO A 334 -3.25 33.73 1.36
N ALA A 335 -2.67 34.70 0.65
CA ALA A 335 -1.32 35.19 0.95
C ALA A 335 -1.25 35.90 2.31
N SER A 336 -2.32 36.61 2.69
CA SER A 336 -2.43 37.22 4.02
C SER A 336 -2.55 36.16 5.12
N CYS A 337 -3.32 35.09 4.88
CA CYS A 337 -3.37 33.94 5.79
C CYS A 337 -2.00 33.29 5.97
N GLU A 338 -1.30 33.03 4.86
CA GLU A 338 0.01 32.39 4.88
C GLU A 338 1.03 33.24 5.64
N SER A 339 1.05 34.55 5.40
CA SER A 339 1.95 35.48 6.11
C SER A 339 1.72 35.47 7.62
N GLU A 340 0.46 35.50 8.09
CA GLU A 340 0.15 35.42 9.51
C GLU A 340 0.47 34.05 10.10
N CYS A 341 0.23 32.98 9.33
CA CYS A 341 0.59 31.61 9.73
C CYS A 341 2.09 31.47 10.03
N THR A 342 2.98 32.13 9.28
CA THR A 342 4.44 32.06 9.53
C THR A 342 4.86 32.52 10.93
N LEU A 343 4.00 33.29 11.61
CA LEU A 343 4.25 33.80 12.96
C LEU A 343 3.86 32.80 14.05
N LEU A 344 3.12 31.74 13.70
CA LEU A 344 2.63 30.75 14.66
C LEU A 344 3.74 29.81 15.13
N PRO A 345 3.80 29.48 16.44
CA PRO A 345 4.55 28.33 16.91
C PRO A 345 4.17 27.07 16.13
N GLY A 346 5.18 26.35 15.62
CA GLY A 346 4.99 25.16 14.80
C GLY A 346 4.76 25.41 13.30
N ALA A 347 4.87 26.64 12.81
CA ALA A 347 4.78 26.91 11.37
C ALA A 347 6.02 26.52 10.56
N ALA A 348 7.18 26.43 11.22
CA ALA A 348 8.43 26.00 10.58
C ALA A 348 8.36 24.55 10.08
N ARG A 349 9.19 24.22 9.10
CA ARG A 349 9.43 22.83 8.67
C ARG A 349 9.95 21.97 9.82
N ASP A 350 9.63 20.67 9.78
CA ASP A 350 10.02 19.68 10.79
C ASP A 350 9.53 20.07 12.21
N SER A 351 8.37 20.71 12.29
CA SER A 351 7.70 21.08 13.54
C SER A 351 7.13 19.87 14.28
N GLY A 352 6.88 18.76 13.57
CA GLY A 352 6.48 17.48 14.16
C GLY A 352 5.00 17.41 14.56
N TYR A 353 4.08 17.86 13.71
CA TYR A 353 2.63 17.74 14.00
C TYR A 353 2.22 16.29 14.29
N SER A 354 1.52 16.12 15.41
CA SER A 354 0.65 14.98 15.71
C SER A 354 -0.55 15.44 16.53
N VAL A 355 -1.62 14.63 16.55
CA VAL A 355 -2.80 14.87 17.39
C VAL A 355 -2.41 15.04 18.87
N ALA A 356 -1.45 14.24 19.35
CA ALA A 356 -0.99 14.31 20.74
C ALA A 356 -0.23 15.61 21.07
N THR A 357 0.42 16.23 20.07
CA THR A 357 1.13 17.50 20.23
C THR A 357 0.26 18.73 19.98
N ALA A 358 -0.96 18.54 19.47
CA ALA A 358 -1.88 19.62 19.11
C ALA A 358 -2.69 20.18 20.30
N GLU A 359 -2.23 19.97 21.53
CA GLU A 359 -2.91 20.45 22.73
C GLU A 359 -2.69 21.97 22.93
N GLU A 360 -3.80 22.64 23.27
CA GLU A 360 -4.03 24.02 23.75
C GLU A 360 -2.99 25.12 23.46
N GLY A 361 -3.51 26.27 23.02
CA GLY A 361 -2.76 27.50 22.81
C GLY A 361 -2.61 27.88 21.35
N ASP A 362 -2.18 29.12 21.12
CA ASP A 362 -2.02 29.69 19.79
C ASP A 362 -0.80 29.13 19.05
N ALA A 363 -0.94 27.91 18.54
CA ALA A 363 0.05 27.18 17.75
C ALA A 363 -0.60 26.54 16.52
N LEU A 364 0.18 26.37 15.45
CA LEU A 364 -0.31 25.79 14.20
C LEU A 364 -0.85 24.37 14.40
N ALA A 365 -0.25 23.59 15.30
CA ALA A 365 -0.70 22.23 15.59
C ALA A 365 -2.15 22.20 16.14
N CYS A 366 -2.49 23.07 17.09
CA CYS A 366 -3.87 23.19 17.59
C CYS A 366 -4.83 23.56 16.46
N ARG A 367 -4.45 24.54 15.64
CA ARG A 367 -5.28 25.00 14.52
C ARG A 367 -5.49 23.92 13.46
N LEU A 368 -4.48 23.11 13.12
CA LEU A 368 -4.59 21.98 12.18
C LEU A 368 -5.51 20.86 12.69
N LEU A 369 -5.47 20.56 13.99
CA LEU A 369 -6.39 19.59 14.59
C LEU A 369 -7.85 20.04 14.47
N TYR A 370 -8.13 21.29 14.88
CA TYR A 370 -9.48 21.83 14.80
C TYR A 370 -9.95 22.07 13.36
N LEU A 371 -9.03 22.32 12.43
CA LEU A 371 -9.33 22.35 11.01
C LEU A 371 -9.83 20.99 10.51
N GLY A 372 -9.17 19.90 10.91
CA GLY A 372 -9.64 18.54 10.60
C GLY A 372 -11.05 18.28 11.15
N ARG A 373 -11.32 18.69 12.40
CA ARG A 373 -12.66 18.58 13.02
C ARG A 373 -13.72 19.43 12.31
N ALA A 374 -13.36 20.63 11.86
CA ALA A 374 -14.24 21.51 11.11
C ALA A 374 -14.65 20.87 9.76
N LEU A 375 -13.69 20.25 9.05
CA LEU A 375 -13.96 19.52 7.81
C LEU A 375 -14.83 18.28 8.03
N GLU A 376 -14.58 17.53 9.11
CA GLU A 376 -15.33 16.30 9.43
C GLU A 376 -16.80 16.59 9.81
N MET A 377 -17.03 17.56 10.69
CA MET A 377 -18.34 17.75 11.34
C MET A 377 -19.09 19.01 10.87
N GLY A 378 -18.43 19.92 10.15
CA GLY A 378 -18.98 21.24 9.83
C GLY A 378 -19.24 22.10 11.08
N ASP A 379 -18.46 21.90 12.14
CA ASP A 379 -18.64 22.56 13.44
C ASP A 379 -18.13 24.02 13.40
N PRO A 380 -19.01 25.03 13.60
CA PRO A 380 -18.59 26.43 13.64
C PRO A 380 -17.62 26.75 14.78
N GLU A 381 -17.69 26.05 15.92
CA GLU A 381 -16.75 26.27 17.02
C GLU A 381 -15.35 25.77 16.66
N ALA A 382 -15.26 24.68 15.88
CA ALA A 382 -14.00 24.21 15.34
C ALA A 382 -13.39 25.21 14.34
N CYS A 383 -14.20 25.91 13.55
CA CYS A 383 -13.71 27.00 12.71
C CYS A 383 -13.14 28.18 13.51
N LEU A 384 -13.76 28.54 14.64
CA LEU A 384 -13.21 29.57 15.53
C LEU A 384 -11.85 29.15 16.10
N ALA A 385 -11.73 27.90 16.53
CA ALA A 385 -10.45 27.33 16.97
C ALA A 385 -9.40 27.31 15.85
N ALA A 386 -9.79 26.94 14.64
CA ALA A 386 -8.90 26.87 13.48
C ALA A 386 -8.33 28.25 13.08
N ILE A 387 -8.96 29.37 13.46
CA ILE A 387 -8.43 30.74 13.24
C ILE A 387 -7.68 31.33 14.46
N GLY A 388 -7.50 30.55 15.53
CA GLY A 388 -6.80 30.99 16.75
C GLY A 388 -7.69 31.61 17.82
N ASP A 389 -8.98 31.26 17.87
CA ASP A 389 -9.88 31.62 18.97
C ASP A 389 -10.17 30.40 19.86
N GLY A 390 -10.90 30.61 20.95
CA GLY A 390 -11.37 29.55 21.85
C GLY A 390 -10.23 28.68 22.39
N PRO A 391 -10.21 27.36 22.11
CA PRO A 391 -9.20 26.44 22.65
C PRO A 391 -7.79 26.63 22.06
N CYS A 392 -7.65 27.36 20.94
CA CYS A 392 -6.35 27.67 20.33
C CYS A 392 -5.94 29.14 20.50
N LEU A 393 -6.40 29.81 21.56
CA LEU A 393 -6.06 31.22 21.89
C LEU A 393 -4.81 31.35 22.76
#